data_AF-A0A7Y6TUR2-F1
#
_entry.id   AF-A0A7Y6TUR2-F1
#
_cell.length_a   1.000
_cell.length_b   1.000
_cell.length_c   1.000
_cell.angle_alpha   90.00
_cell.angle_beta   90.00
_cell.angle_gamma   90.00
#
_symmetry.space_group_name_H-M   'P 1'
#
loop_
_entity.id
_entity.type
_entity.pdbx_description
1 polymer ?
#
loop_
_entity_poly.entity_id
_entity_poly.type
_entity_poly.pdbx_seq_one_letter_code
_entity_poly.pdbx_strand_id
1 'polypeptide(L)'
;MEEIIVTIIGSNFPAMSASRFYDEEDDVDYIEIKGDGISQAIFKNISQGTSVELHSQLKSLGYYTLITATADMVLLAKGDIPKLLQRKRDFK
;
A
#
# COMPACT_ATOMS: atom_id res chain seq x y z
N MET A 1 1.91 15.84 -6.76
CA MET A 1 1.21 14.85 -5.93
C MET A 1 -0.13 14.60 -6.60
N GLU A 2 -0.40 13.37 -7.04
CA GLU A 2 -1.64 13.00 -7.72
C GLU A 2 -2.59 12.39 -6.67
N GLU A 3 -3.82 12.91 -6.59
CA GLU A 3 -4.86 12.42 -5.68
C GLU A 3 -5.60 11.25 -6.35
N ILE A 4 -5.51 10.07 -5.75
CA ILE A 4 -6.05 8.83 -6.31
C ILE A 4 -7.22 8.38 -5.44
N ILE A 5 -8.33 7.98 -6.08
CA ILE A 5 -9.44 7.32 -5.37
C ILE A 5 -9.23 5.82 -5.45
N VAL A 6 -9.22 5.15 -4.29
CA VAL A 6 -9.05 3.71 -4.17
C VAL A 6 -10.35 3.05 -3.77
N THR A 7 -10.70 1.99 -4.49
CA THR A 7 -11.78 1.06 -4.15
C THR A 7 -11.22 -0.34 -4.00
N ILE A 8 -11.79 -1.14 -3.11
CA ILE A 8 -11.38 -2.52 -2.88
C ILE A 8 -12.45 -3.44 -3.43
N ILE A 9 -12.08 -4.21 -4.46
CA ILE A 9 -13.00 -5.14 -5.12
C ILE A 9 -13.43 -6.22 -4.13
N GLY A 10 -14.74 -6.52 -4.09
CA GLY A 10 -15.31 -7.52 -3.18
C GLY A 10 -15.51 -7.03 -1.75
N SER A 11 -15.34 -5.74 -1.49
CA SER A 11 -15.58 -5.10 -0.19
C SER A 11 -16.67 -4.03 -0.28
N ASN A 12 -17.43 -3.86 0.82
CA ASN A 12 -18.37 -2.74 1.00
C ASN A 12 -17.70 -1.50 1.63
N PHE A 13 -16.37 -1.52 1.77
CA PHE A 13 -15.63 -0.40 2.34
C PHE A 13 -15.72 0.83 1.42
N PRO A 14 -15.94 2.03 1.96
CA PRO A 14 -16.08 3.23 1.15
C PRO A 14 -14.81 3.51 0.34
N ALA A 15 -14.98 4.26 -0.74
CA ALA A 15 -13.85 4.75 -1.52
C ALA A 15 -12.95 5.64 -0.64
N MET A 16 -11.65 5.53 -0.84
CA MET A 16 -10.63 6.17 -0.01
C MET A 16 -9.71 7.04 -0.84
N SER A 17 -9.06 8.02 -0.20
CA SER A 17 -7.99 8.77 -0.85
C SER A 17 -6.68 8.00 -0.75
N ALA A 18 -5.87 8.14 -1.79
CA ALA A 18 -4.51 7.65 -1.81
C ALA A 18 -3.58 8.66 -2.46
N SER A 19 -2.33 8.61 -2.04
CA SER A 19 -1.23 9.39 -2.60
C SER A 19 -0.17 8.42 -3.13
N ARG A 20 0.21 8.61 -4.38
CA ARG A 20 1.35 7.92 -4.99
C ARG A 20 2.57 8.82 -5.01
N PHE A 21 3.71 8.29 -4.60
CA PHE A 21 4.98 9.00 -4.63
C PHE A 21 6.14 8.02 -4.88
N TYR A 22 7.17 8.50 -5.54
CA TYR A 22 8.35 7.72 -5.87
C TYR A 22 9.55 8.23 -5.07
N ASP A 23 10.27 7.30 -4.47
CA ASP A 23 11.53 7.54 -3.77
C ASP A 23 12.70 7.25 -4.72
N GLU A 24 13.39 8.32 -5.13
CA GLU A 24 14.50 8.23 -6.09
C GLU A 24 15.76 7.60 -5.48
N GLU A 25 15.96 7.71 -4.17
CA GLU A 25 17.17 7.16 -3.52
C GLU A 25 17.12 5.63 -3.46
N ASP A 26 15.93 5.09 -3.24
CA ASP A 26 15.72 3.65 -3.12
C ASP A 26 15.16 2.98 -4.36
N ASP A 27 14.78 3.75 -5.39
CA ASP A 27 14.08 3.27 -6.59
C ASP A 27 12.79 2.51 -6.23
N VAL A 28 11.91 3.19 -5.45
CA VAL A 28 10.69 2.59 -4.90
C VAL A 28 9.48 3.46 -5.16
N ASP A 29 8.43 2.85 -5.72
CA ASP A 29 7.12 3.46 -5.91
C ASP A 29 6.19 3.10 -4.74
N TYR A 30 5.73 4.10 -4.01
CA TYR A 30 4.86 3.96 -2.86
C TYR A 30 3.44 4.42 -3.15
N ILE A 31 2.48 3.70 -2.57
CA ILE A 31 1.08 4.09 -2.53
C ILE A 31 0.62 4.08 -1.07
N GLU A 32 0.32 5.26 -0.57
CA GLU A 32 -0.28 5.47 0.75
C GLU A 32 -1.79 5.63 0.59
N ILE A 33 -2.58 4.78 1.23
CA ILE A 33 -4.04 4.80 1.21
C ILE A 33 -4.52 5.21 2.61
N LYS A 34 -5.32 6.26 2.70
CA LYS A 34 -5.89 6.75 3.96
C LYS A 34 -7.36 6.36 4.06
N GLY A 35 -7.72 5.73 5.17
CA GLY A 35 -9.08 5.30 5.42
C GLY A 35 -9.28 4.80 6.83
N ASP A 36 -10.17 5.44 7.57
CA ASP A 36 -10.48 5.09 8.96
C ASP A 36 -11.05 3.67 9.05
N GLY A 37 -10.37 2.80 9.78
CA GLY A 37 -10.78 1.41 9.98
C GLY A 37 -10.33 0.46 8.87
N ILE A 38 -9.56 0.93 7.88
CA ILE A 38 -9.19 0.13 6.69
C ILE A 38 -8.44 -1.14 7.07
N SER A 39 -7.51 -1.05 8.04
CA SER A 39 -6.75 -2.22 8.45
C SER A 39 -7.64 -3.24 9.15
N GLN A 40 -8.54 -2.80 10.04
CA GLN A 40 -9.44 -3.72 10.73
C GLN A 40 -10.45 -4.39 9.79
N ALA A 41 -10.92 -3.67 8.77
CA ALA A 41 -11.93 -4.17 7.85
C ALA A 41 -11.35 -5.05 6.73
N ILE A 42 -10.15 -4.71 6.23
CA ILE A 42 -9.60 -5.29 5.00
C ILE A 42 -8.28 -6.01 5.26
N PHE A 43 -7.35 -5.37 5.95
CA PHE A 43 -5.97 -5.86 6.09
C PHE A 43 -5.72 -6.64 7.39
N LYS A 44 -6.76 -6.89 8.20
CA LYS A 44 -6.65 -7.49 9.54
C LYS A 44 -5.91 -8.82 9.54
N ASN A 45 -6.12 -9.61 8.50
CA ASN A 45 -5.52 -10.93 8.34
C ASN A 45 -4.47 -10.96 7.21
N ILE A 46 -4.08 -9.79 6.69
CA ILE A 46 -3.06 -9.67 5.65
C ILE A 46 -1.73 -9.39 6.34
N SER A 47 -0.76 -10.26 6.11
CA SER A 47 0.56 -10.13 6.72
C SER A 47 1.38 -9.06 6.00
N GLN A 48 2.26 -8.36 6.74
CA GLN A 48 3.30 -7.56 6.10
C GLN A 48 4.13 -8.45 5.16
N GLY A 49 4.52 -7.91 4.00
CA GLY A 49 5.18 -8.68 2.94
C GLY A 49 4.21 -9.38 1.98
N THR A 50 2.90 -9.38 2.23
CA THR A 50 1.92 -9.88 1.25
C THR A 50 1.92 -9.02 -0.02
N SER A 51 1.93 -9.68 -1.17
CA SER A 51 1.80 -9.05 -2.49
C SER A 51 0.33 -8.78 -2.81
N VAL A 52 0.04 -7.57 -3.29
CA VAL A 52 -1.28 -7.05 -3.65
C VAL A 52 -1.21 -6.50 -5.06
N GLU A 53 -2.11 -6.94 -5.94
CA GLU A 53 -2.23 -6.35 -7.28
C GLU A 53 -3.05 -5.07 -7.21
N LEU A 54 -2.54 -4.00 -7.82
CA LEU A 54 -3.27 -2.73 -7.95
C LEU A 54 -3.77 -2.53 -9.37
N HIS A 55 -4.99 -1.99 -9.48
CA HIS A 55 -5.64 -1.68 -10.74
C HIS A 55 -6.05 -0.21 -10.77
N SER A 56 -5.82 0.47 -11.89
CA SER A 56 -6.35 1.80 -12.18
C SER A 56 -7.22 1.72 -13.43
N GLN A 57 -8.48 2.15 -13.33
CA GLN A 57 -9.45 2.07 -14.44
C GLN A 57 -9.48 0.68 -15.10
N LEU A 58 -9.48 -0.39 -14.28
CA LEU A 58 -9.43 -1.79 -14.71
C LEU A 58 -8.16 -2.24 -15.46
N LYS A 59 -7.10 -1.42 -15.44
CA LYS A 59 -5.78 -1.80 -15.93
C LYS A 59 -4.85 -2.07 -14.76
N SER A 60 -4.18 -3.22 -14.80
CA SER A 60 -3.18 -3.57 -13.79
C SER A 60 -2.02 -2.57 -13.80
N LEU A 61 -1.69 -2.03 -12.62
CA LEU A 61 -0.48 -1.28 -12.33
C LEU A 61 0.66 -2.20 -11.86
N GLY A 62 0.35 -3.50 -11.74
CA GLY A 62 1.23 -4.55 -11.23
C GLY A 62 1.09 -4.78 -9.73
N TYR A 63 2.01 -5.59 -9.22
CA TYR A 63 2.04 -6.03 -7.84
C TYR A 63 2.85 -5.08 -6.95
N TYR A 64 2.28 -4.77 -5.80
CA TYR A 64 2.89 -4.02 -4.72
C TYR A 64 2.94 -4.89 -3.48
N THR A 65 3.91 -4.65 -2.61
CA THR A 65 4.03 -5.35 -1.33
C THR A 65 3.45 -4.50 -0.22
N LEU A 66 2.67 -5.12 0.66
CA LEU A 66 2.19 -4.50 1.88
C LEU A 66 3.35 -4.24 2.84
N ILE A 67 3.69 -2.98 3.06
CA ILE A 67 4.76 -2.56 3.97
C ILE A 67 4.22 -2.34 5.38
N THR A 68 3.07 -1.66 5.50
CA THR A 68 2.40 -1.47 6.79
C THR A 68 0.91 -1.27 6.62
N ALA A 69 0.14 -1.68 7.62
CA ALA A 69 -1.29 -1.42 7.74
C ALA A 69 -1.59 -1.02 9.19
N THR A 70 -2.03 0.22 9.36
CA THR A 70 -2.42 0.83 10.64
C THR A 70 -3.94 1.07 10.62
N ALA A 71 -4.51 1.52 11.74
CA ALA A 71 -5.96 1.69 11.85
C ALA A 71 -6.55 2.62 10.77
N ASP A 72 -5.78 3.60 10.31
CA ASP A 72 -6.19 4.70 9.43
C ASP A 72 -5.40 4.78 8.12
N MET A 73 -4.37 3.95 7.95
CA MET A 73 -3.50 4.01 6.77
C MET A 73 -2.94 2.65 6.36
N VAL A 74 -2.84 2.44 5.05
CA VAL A 74 -2.10 1.33 4.43
C VAL A 74 -1.02 1.87 3.52
N LEU A 75 0.19 1.33 3.62
CA LEU A 75 1.30 1.65 2.76
C LEU A 75 1.71 0.43 1.94
N LEU A 76 1.69 0.61 0.62
CA LEU A 76 2.11 -0.36 -0.38
C LEU A 76 3.37 0.16 -1.08
N ALA A 77 4.27 -0.75 -1.47
CA ALA A 77 5.49 -0.39 -2.18
C ALA A 77 5.81 -1.36 -3.32
N LYS A 78 6.40 -0.85 -4.40
CA LYS A 78 6.90 -1.62 -5.54
C LYS A 78 8.34 -1.19 -5.84
N GLY A 79 9.27 -2.15 -5.80
CA GLY A 79 10.71 -1.92 -5.92
C GLY A 79 11.49 -3.07 -5.25
N ASP A 80 12.74 -2.83 -4.85
CA ASP A 80 13.55 -3.80 -4.09
C ASP A 80 13.11 -3.85 -2.61
N ILE A 81 11.99 -4.52 -2.37
CA ILE A 81 11.36 -4.61 -1.05
C ILE A 81 12.22 -5.32 0.02
N PRO A 82 13.01 -6.37 -0.30
CA PRO A 82 13.98 -6.93 0.65
C PRO A 82 14.93 -5.89 1.26
N LYS A 83 15.43 -4.94 0.46
CA LYS A 83 16.28 -3.83 0.93
C LYS A 83 15.54 -2.91 1.90
N LEU A 84 14.26 -2.61 1.64
CA LEU A 84 13.42 -1.77 2.52
C LEU A 84 13.07 -2.44 3.85
N LEU A 85 12.72 -3.73 3.82
CA LEU A 85 12.38 -4.49 5.02
C LEU A 85 13.60 -4.71 5.93
N GLN A 86 14.81 -4.80 5.35
CA GLN A 86 16.06 -4.85 6.11
C GLN A 86 16.33 -3.53 6.86
N ARG A 87 16.20 -2.37 6.20
CA ARG A 87 16.41 -1.06 6.86
C ARG A 87 15.52 -0.83 8.08
N LYS A 88 14.27 -1.32 8.08
CA LYS A 88 13.39 -1.22 9.26
C LYS A 88 13.86 -2.04 10.46
N ARG A 89 14.70 -3.07 10.28
CA ARG A 89 15.27 -3.85 11.39
C ARG A 89 16.41 -3.13 12.12
N ASP A 90 17.10 -2.21 11.44
CA ASP A 90 18.26 -1.50 11.99
C ASP A 90 17.89 -0.29 12.89
N PHE A 91 16.59 0.00 13.05
CA PHE A 91 16.07 1.03 13.96
C PHE A 91 15.61 0.49 15.33
N LYS A 92 16.06 -0.72 15.71
CA LYS A 92 15.69 -1.35 16.97
C LYS A 92 16.75 -1.21 18.05
#